data_AF-A0A535N7C8-F1
#
_entry.id   AF-A0A535N7C8-F1
#
_cell.length_a   1.000
_cell.length_b   1.000
_cell.length_c   1.000
_cell.angle_alpha   90.00
_cell.angle_beta   90.00
_cell.angle_gamma   90.00
#
_symmetry.space_group_name_H-M   'P 1'
#
loop_
_entity.id
_entity.type
_entity.pdbx_description
1 polymer ?
#
loop_
_entity_poly.entity_id
_entity_poly.type
_entity_poly.pdbx_seq_one_letter_code
_entity_poly.pdbx_strand_id
1 'polypeptide(L)'
;MLEELNQFAYDLLWTWQPRIEALFRALEPDLWKSTRENPVLLLTQLGEEGVQRACERQEVRQAFEGAKAAYREYYDRHPRFMDAQAPLGIAYFSLEFGLSECLPIYSGGLGV
;
A
#
# COMPACT_ATOMS: atom_id res chain seq x y z
N MET A 1 -0.96 -13.80 8.21
CA MET A 1 -1.51 -12.45 8.45
C MET A 1 -0.43 -11.38 8.45
N LEU A 2 0.62 -11.47 9.29
CA LEU A 2 1.74 -10.52 9.24
C LEU A 2 2.47 -10.54 7.88
N GLU A 3 2.64 -11.71 7.27
CA GLU A 3 3.20 -11.84 5.92
C GLU A 3 2.37 -11.11 4.85
N GLU A 4 1.04 -11.21 4.89
CA GLU A 4 0.16 -10.50 3.96
C GLU A 4 0.18 -8.99 4.22
N LEU A 5 0.26 -8.55 5.48
CA LEU A 5 0.45 -7.13 5.81
C LEU A 5 1.78 -6.60 5.29
N ASN A 6 2.86 -7.39 5.41
CA ASN A 6 4.15 -7.05 4.83
C ASN A 6 4.07 -7.00 3.30
N GLN A 7 3.39 -7.94 2.66
CA GLN A 7 3.16 -7.91 1.21
C GLN A 7 2.48 -6.59 0.81
N PHE A 8 1.42 -6.20 1.51
CA PHE A 8 0.77 -4.91 1.25
C PHE A 8 1.68 -3.73 1.55
N ALA A 9 2.52 -3.77 2.59
CA ALA A 9 3.36 -2.65 2.97
C ALA A 9 4.50 -2.40 1.96
N TYR A 10 5.06 -3.47 1.40
CA TYR A 10 6.14 -3.40 0.42
C TYR A 10 5.64 -3.23 -1.02
N ASP A 11 4.34 -3.35 -1.27
CA ASP A 11 3.71 -3.09 -2.56
C ASP A 11 3.15 -1.67 -2.59
N LEU A 12 3.76 -0.76 -3.36
CA LEU A 12 3.34 0.64 -3.45
C LEU A 12 1.89 0.86 -3.93
N LEU A 13 1.16 -0.19 -4.33
CA LEU A 13 -0.28 -0.14 -4.58
C LEU A 13 -1.07 0.57 -3.46
N TRP A 14 -0.65 0.45 -2.19
CA TRP A 14 -1.31 1.16 -1.08
C TRP A 14 -1.33 2.69 -1.24
N THR A 15 -0.40 3.27 -2.00
CA THR A 15 -0.32 4.73 -2.21
C THR A 15 -1.45 5.28 -3.09
N TRP A 16 -2.11 4.44 -3.89
CA TRP A 16 -3.26 4.84 -4.73
C TRP A 16 -4.47 3.90 -4.64
N GLN A 17 -4.44 2.90 -3.75
CA GLN A 17 -5.56 2.02 -3.47
C GLN A 17 -6.12 2.29 -2.07
N PRO A 18 -7.23 3.06 -1.95
CA PRO A 18 -7.76 3.51 -0.66
C PRO A 18 -8.11 2.38 0.31
N ARG A 19 -8.53 1.21 -0.19
CA ARG A 19 -8.87 0.06 0.67
C ARG A 19 -7.64 -0.54 1.36
N ILE A 20 -6.47 -0.50 0.72
CA ILE A 20 -5.23 -1.01 1.30
C ILE A 20 -4.65 0.02 2.27
N GLU A 21 -4.70 1.32 1.93
CA GLU A 21 -4.32 2.40 2.85
C GLU A 21 -5.17 2.40 4.13
N ALA A 22 -6.49 2.24 3.99
CA ALA A 22 -7.43 2.21 5.11
C ALA A 22 -7.14 1.07 6.10
N LEU A 23 -6.59 -0.06 5.63
CA LEU A 23 -6.14 -1.14 6.51
C LEU A 23 -5.00 -0.69 7.43
N PHE A 24 -3.97 -0.02 6.91
CA PHE A 24 -2.86 0.47 7.74
C PHE A 24 -3.31 1.53 8.74
N ARG A 25 -4.21 2.42 8.33
CA ARG A 25 -4.84 3.38 9.24
C ARG A 25 -5.67 2.70 10.33
N ALA A 26 -6.38 1.62 10.00
CA ALA A 26 -7.18 0.86 10.96
C ALA A 26 -6.33 0.03 11.93
N LEU A 27 -5.11 -0.37 11.55
CA LEU A 27 -4.21 -1.12 12.42
C LEU A 27 -3.80 -0.33 13.65
N GLU A 28 -3.41 0.93 13.51
CA GLU A 28 -3.32 1.84 14.64
C GLU A 28 -3.32 3.31 14.20
N PRO A 29 -4.44 4.04 14.36
CA PRO A 29 -4.60 5.37 13.75
C PRO A 29 -3.58 6.41 14.21
N ASP A 30 -3.21 6.39 15.49
CA ASP A 30 -2.27 7.37 16.05
C ASP A 30 -0.84 7.06 15.62
N LEU A 31 -0.49 5.78 15.56
CA LEU A 31 0.82 5.33 15.08
C LEU A 31 0.96 5.56 13.57
N TRP A 32 -0.10 5.35 12.79
CA TRP A 32 -0.13 5.64 11.35
C TRP A 32 0.23 7.10 11.04
N LYS A 33 -0.34 8.03 11.81
CA LYS A 33 -0.01 9.46 11.67
C LYS A 33 1.42 9.76 12.10
N SER A 34 1.88 9.18 13.22
CA SER A 34 3.21 9.45 13.74
C SER A 34 4.33 8.86 12.88
N THR A 35 4.05 7.79 12.14
CA THR A 35 4.97 7.21 11.15
C THR A 35 4.91 7.91 9.80
N ARG A 36 4.18 9.03 9.67
CA ARG A 36 3.93 9.74 8.41
C ARG A 36 3.41 8.80 7.32
N GLU A 37 2.43 7.98 7.68
CA GLU A 37 1.77 7.09 6.73
C GLU A 37 2.72 6.07 6.07
N ASN A 38 3.77 5.68 6.81
CA ASN A 38 4.70 4.63 6.40
C ASN A 38 4.24 3.27 6.95
N PRO A 39 3.75 2.34 6.10
CA PRO A 39 3.25 1.05 6.56
C PRO A 39 4.35 0.12 7.06
N VAL A 40 5.56 0.19 6.50
CA VAL A 40 6.70 -0.61 6.97
C VAL A 40 7.11 -0.20 8.37
N LEU A 41 7.22 1.11 8.62
CA LEU A 41 7.54 1.64 9.94
C LEU A 41 6.42 1.38 10.95
N LEU A 42 5.16 1.49 10.54
CA LEU A 42 3.99 1.13 11.35
C LEU A 42 4.08 -0.32 11.84
N LEU A 43 4.25 -1.27 10.93
CA LEU A 43 4.32 -2.71 11.26
C LEU A 43 5.53 -3.03 12.14
N THR A 44 6.66 -2.36 11.88
CA THR A 44 7.88 -2.51 12.70
C THR A 44 7.66 -2.03 14.14
N GLN A 45 6.97 -0.90 14.32
CA GLN A 45 6.70 -0.34 15.65
C GLN A 45 5.59 -1.09 16.40
N LEU A 46 4.57 -1.60 15.70
CA LEU A 46 3.55 -2.47 16.30
C LEU A 46 4.14 -3.80 16.79
N GLY A 47 5.10 -4.34 16.04
CA GLY A 47 5.60 -5.69 16.25
C GLY A 47 4.51 -6.75 16.05
N GLU A 48 4.90 -8.01 16.20
CA GLU A 48 3.99 -9.14 15.96
C GLU A 48 2.80 -9.16 16.93
N GLU A 49 3.06 -8.96 18.23
CA GLU A 49 1.99 -8.94 19.24
C GLU A 49 1.01 -7.78 19.04
N GLY A 50 1.51 -6.59 18.66
CA GLY A 50 0.67 -5.42 18.40
C GLY A 50 -0.23 -5.65 17.19
N VAL A 51 0.31 -6.24 16.12
CA VAL A 51 -0.49 -6.63 14.95
C VAL A 51 -1.54 -7.67 15.33
N GLN A 52 -1.17 -8.70 16.10
CA GLN A 52 -2.13 -9.72 16.53
C GLN A 52 -3.29 -9.10 17.32
N ARG A 53 -3.01 -8.26 18.31
CA ARG A 53 -4.04 -7.52 19.08
C ARG A 53 -4.89 -6.62 18.20
N ALA A 54 -4.29 -5.86 17.29
CA ALA A 54 -5.03 -4.99 16.39
C ALA A 54 -6.02 -5.78 15.51
N CYS A 55 -5.58 -6.93 15.01
CA CYS A 55 -6.39 -7.84 14.20
C CYS A 55 -7.51 -8.55 14.97
N GLU A 56 -7.57 -8.44 16.29
CA GLU A 56 -8.71 -8.92 17.06
C GLU A 56 -9.96 -8.05 16.87
N ARG A 57 -9.76 -6.76 16.57
CA ARG A 57 -10.81 -5.77 16.36
C ARG A 57 -11.56 -6.03 15.05
N GLN A 58 -12.89 -5.94 15.10
CA GLN A 58 -13.75 -6.29 13.96
C GLN A 58 -13.51 -5.37 12.76
N GLU A 59 -13.31 -4.08 13.00
CA GLU A 59 -13.01 -3.07 11.99
C GLU A 59 -11.72 -3.38 11.22
N VAL A 60 -10.69 -3.89 11.89
CA VAL A 60 -9.42 -4.26 11.24
C VAL A 60 -9.60 -5.48 10.35
N ARG A 61 -10.34 -6.50 10.82
CA ARG A 61 -10.63 -7.69 10.02
C ARG A 61 -11.42 -7.34 8.75
N GLN A 62 -12.40 -6.44 8.85
CA GLN A 62 -13.17 -5.97 7.71
C GLN A 62 -12.29 -5.18 6.72
N ALA A 63 -11.45 -4.28 7.22
CA ALA A 63 -10.50 -3.54 6.39
C ALA A 63 -9.50 -4.49 5.69
N PHE A 64 -9.07 -5.55 6.37
CA PHE A 64 -8.15 -6.55 5.84
C PHE A 64 -8.74 -7.31 4.65
N GLU A 65 -9.98 -7.79 4.77
CA GLU A 65 -10.68 -8.43 3.66
C GLU A 65 -10.92 -7.45 2.50
N GLY A 66 -11.23 -6.18 2.81
CA GLY A 66 -11.33 -5.12 1.80
C GLY A 66 -10.03 -4.90 1.03
N ALA A 67 -8.89 -4.89 1.74
CA ALA A 67 -7.56 -4.77 1.14
C ALA A 67 -7.22 -5.99 0.26
N LYS A 68 -7.53 -7.21 0.71
CA LYS A 68 -7.35 -8.43 -0.08
C LYS A 68 -8.15 -8.42 -1.37
N ALA A 69 -9.42 -8.01 -1.30
CA ALA A 69 -10.26 -7.88 -2.48
C ALA A 69 -9.69 -6.84 -3.45
N ALA A 70 -9.28 -5.67 -2.95
CA ALA A 70 -8.69 -4.61 -3.76
C ALA A 70 -7.39 -5.04 -4.45
N TYR A 71 -6.54 -5.76 -3.73
CA TYR A 71 -5.28 -6.30 -4.27
C TYR A 71 -5.56 -7.26 -5.42
N ARG A 72 -6.48 -8.21 -5.23
CA ARG A 72 -6.88 -9.16 -6.29
C ARG A 72 -7.51 -8.46 -7.48
N GLU A 73 -8.46 -7.55 -7.25
CA GLU A 73 -9.06 -6.75 -8.32
C GLU A 73 -8.00 -5.98 -9.14
N TYR A 74 -6.93 -5.51 -8.49
CA TYR A 74 -5.87 -4.79 -9.18
C TYR A 74 -4.91 -5.71 -9.94
N TYR A 75 -4.54 -6.88 -9.42
CA TYR A 75 -3.56 -7.76 -10.05
C TYR A 75 -4.16 -8.77 -11.02
N ASP A 76 -5.41 -9.20 -10.78
CA ASP A 76 -6.14 -10.14 -11.65
C ASP A 76 -6.84 -9.42 -12.80
N ARG A 77 -6.73 -8.08 -12.88
CA ARG A 77 -7.29 -7.29 -13.98
C ARG A 77 -6.70 -7.75 -15.31
N HIS A 78 -7.56 -7.85 -16.31
CA HIS A 78 -7.17 -8.14 -17.69
C HIS A 78 -7.50 -6.96 -18.63
N PRO A 79 -6.77 -5.84 -18.58
CA PRO A 79 -6.96 -4.72 -19.49
C PRO A 79 -6.82 -5.13 -20.96
N ARG A 80 -7.70 -4.56 -21.79
CA ARG A 80 -7.84 -4.87 -23.23
C ARG A 80 -6.57 -4.74 -24.06
N PHE A 81 -5.57 -3.98 -23.62
CA PHE A 81 -4.30 -3.89 -24.33
C PHE A 81 -3.49 -5.19 -24.26
N MET A 82 -3.74 -6.06 -23.27
CA MET A 82 -3.11 -7.38 -23.19
C MET A 82 -3.61 -8.35 -24.25
N ASP A 83 -4.82 -8.12 -24.80
CA ASP A 83 -5.35 -8.85 -25.93
C ASP A 83 -4.83 -8.33 -27.28
N ALA A 84 -4.10 -7.21 -27.29
CA ALA A 84 -3.57 -6.65 -28.51
C ALA A 84 -2.49 -7.58 -29.08
N GLN A 85 -2.73 -8.14 -30.27
CA GLN A 85 -1.72 -8.87 -31.04
C GLN A 85 -0.69 -7.93 -31.69
N ALA A 86 -0.22 -6.95 -30.93
CA ALA A 86 0.79 -5.97 -31.34
C ALA A 86 2.04 -6.13 -30.46
N PRO A 87 3.23 -5.79 -30.96
CA PRO A 87 4.43 -5.74 -30.13
C PRO A 87 4.21 -4.81 -28.93
N LEU A 88 4.57 -5.27 -27.73
CA LEU A 88 4.49 -4.46 -26.52
C LEU A 88 5.47 -3.29 -26.61
N GLY A 89 4.96 -2.08 -26.78
CA GLY A 89 5.71 -0.83 -26.70
C GLY A 89 5.33 -0.06 -25.45
N ILE A 90 6.31 0.25 -24.58
CA ILE A 90 6.08 1.03 -23.35
C ILE A 90 6.72 2.40 -23.53
N ALA A 91 5.89 3.45 -23.55
CA ALA A 91 6.35 4.83 -23.46
C ALA A 91 5.92 5.40 -22.10
N TYR A 92 6.90 5.81 -21.30
CA TYR A 92 6.67 6.33 -19.95
C TYR A 92 6.92 7.84 -19.95
N PHE A 93 5.88 8.62 -19.69
CA PHE A 93 5.95 10.08 -19.67
C PHE A 93 5.82 10.60 -18.24
N SER A 94 6.75 11.44 -17.81
CA SER A 94 6.68 12.15 -16.54
C SER A 94 7.55 13.39 -16.52
N LEU A 95 7.14 14.36 -15.72
CA LEU A 95 7.95 15.52 -15.37
C LEU A 95 8.67 15.28 -14.03
N GLU A 96 7.98 14.79 -12.99
CA GLU A 96 8.52 14.36 -11.69
C GLU A 96 7.55 13.36 -11.01
N PHE A 97 8.00 12.55 -10.04
CA PHE A 97 7.14 11.62 -9.27
C PHE A 97 7.39 11.70 -7.76
N GLY A 98 6.36 12.07 -7.00
CA GLY A 98 6.24 11.81 -5.56
C GLY A 98 5.17 10.76 -5.33
N LEU A 99 5.57 9.51 -5.07
CA LEU A 99 4.63 8.41 -4.81
C LEU A 99 4.15 8.39 -3.36
N SER A 100 5.05 8.69 -2.43
CA SER A 100 4.73 8.83 -1.00
C SER A 100 5.84 9.63 -0.32
N GLU A 101 5.46 10.43 0.69
CA GLU A 101 6.41 11.15 1.55
C GLU A 101 7.32 10.22 2.35
N CYS A 102 6.93 8.95 2.53
CA CYS A 102 7.73 7.99 3.27
C CYS A 102 8.86 7.35 2.45
N LEU A 103 8.90 7.61 1.13
CA LEU A 103 9.95 7.13 0.24
C LEU A 103 10.95 8.26 0.01
N PRO A 104 12.17 8.21 0.59
CA PRO A 104 13.21 9.17 0.31
C PRO A 104 13.80 8.89 -1.08
N ILE A 105 13.09 9.29 -2.13
CA ILE A 105 13.54 9.23 -3.53
C ILE A 105 13.98 10.64 -3.95
N TYR A 106 14.89 11.26 -3.18
CA TYR A 106 15.30 12.63 -3.47
C TYR A 106 16.60 12.72 -4.27
N SER A 107 16.49 13.36 -5.43
CA SER A 107 17.60 13.89 -6.24
C SER A 107 17.20 15.28 -6.80
N GLY A 108 16.87 16.23 -5.92
CA GLY A 108 16.75 17.66 -6.27
C GLY A 108 15.40 18.11 -6.85
N GLY A 109 14.74 19.07 -6.20
CA GLY A 109 13.78 19.98 -6.83
C GLY A 109 12.46 20.22 -6.09
N LEU A 110 11.90 19.21 -5.43
CA LEU A 110 10.49 19.25 -5.00
C LEU A 110 10.23 19.60 -3.53
N GLY A 111 11.25 19.72 -2.68
CA GLY A 111 11.04 20.13 -1.29
C GLY A 111 10.10 19.20 -0.51
N VAL A 112 10.22 17.89 -0.73
CA VAL A 112 9.67 16.82 0.11
C VAL A 112 10.80 16.17 0.90
#